data_AF-A0A327YYU1-F1
#
_entry.id   AF-A0A327YYU1-F1
#
_cell.length_a   1.000
_cell.length_b   1.000
_cell.length_c   1.000
_cell.angle_alpha   90.00
_cell.angle_beta   90.00
_cell.angle_gamma   90.00
#
_symmetry.space_group_name_H-M   'P 1'
#
loop_
_entity.id
_entity.type
_entity.pdbx_description
1 polymer ?
#
loop_
_entity_poly.entity_id
_entity_poly.type
_entity_poly.pdbx_seq_one_letter_code
_entity_poly.pdbx_strand_id
1 'polypeptide(L)'
;MGTSVSMRSSRTSRPWAMARASISTGASPETVLTDVIRAAAGDWLSMLTSDGVTVYAQYAADAWAQVAEKPTEDDRRAEVSSVLRDARTRALSAGGAGVAVGLAERALARTLLGRLQDDADAAGRGQQPHTLPPPNLIPGLLGELMRQTAMHFYTRDAAAYTGTAAIPDVQTFNTTTRRIGEAAANAARAGRPALSGRGTDGWTAAVRAAMQSAARPNANPGM
;
A
#
# COMPACT_ATOMS: atom_id res chain seq x y z
N MET A 1 -13.43 25.76 1.45
CA MET A 1 -12.07 26.11 0.97
C MET A 1 -11.23 24.85 1.01
N GLY A 2 -11.07 24.16 -0.12
CA GLY A 2 -10.19 22.99 -0.22
C GLY A 2 -8.81 23.44 -0.65
N THR A 3 -7.83 23.41 0.25
CA THR A 3 -6.44 23.59 -0.14
C THR A 3 -6.00 22.35 -0.89
N SER A 4 -5.93 22.43 -2.21
CA SER A 4 -5.18 21.47 -3.03
C SER A 4 -3.75 21.44 -2.50
N VAL A 5 -3.43 20.44 -1.67
CA VAL A 5 -2.05 20.18 -1.26
C VAL A 5 -1.28 19.93 -2.55
N SER A 6 -0.42 20.88 -2.91
CA SER A 6 0.52 20.71 -4.01
C SER A 6 1.38 19.50 -3.70
N MET A 7 1.09 18.36 -4.34
CA MET A 7 1.80 17.08 -4.18
C MET A 7 3.20 17.09 -4.81
N ARG A 8 3.80 18.27 -5.03
CA ARG A 8 5.16 18.39 -5.52
C ARG A 8 6.10 18.16 -4.34
N SER A 9 7.02 17.20 -4.46
CA SER A 9 8.14 17.07 -3.53
C SER A 9 8.82 18.44 -3.43
N SER A 10 8.90 18.98 -2.21
CA SER A 10 9.54 20.26 -1.97
C SER A 10 10.93 20.22 -2.59
N ARG A 11 11.14 21.00 -3.67
CA ARG A 11 12.42 21.03 -4.38
C ARG A 11 13.56 21.49 -3.47
N THR A 12 13.22 22.22 -2.41
CA THR A 12 14.12 22.75 -1.39
C THR A 12 14.29 21.83 -0.18
N SER A 13 13.54 20.72 -0.06
CA SER A 13 13.69 19.84 1.10
C SER A 13 15.00 19.05 1.00
N ARG A 14 15.83 19.17 2.04
CA ARG A 14 17.07 18.41 2.18
C ARG A 14 16.87 16.89 2.06
N PRO A 15 15.81 16.26 2.64
CA PRO A 15 15.58 14.83 2.48
C PRO A 15 15.30 14.42 1.03
N TRP A 16 14.48 15.16 0.30
CA TRP A 16 14.23 14.88 -1.12
C TRP A 16 15.46 15.12 -1.99
N ALA A 17 16.33 16.08 -1.64
CA ALA A 17 17.60 16.27 -2.32
C ALA A 17 18.53 15.05 -2.14
N MET A 18 18.58 14.46 -0.94
CA MET A 18 19.34 13.23 -0.69
C MET A 18 18.79 12.04 -1.48
N ALA A 19 17.47 11.84 -1.48
CA ALA A 19 16.85 10.75 -2.25
C ALA A 19 17.15 10.87 -3.76
N ARG A 20 17.07 12.09 -4.31
CA ARG A 20 17.45 12.35 -5.71
C ARG A 20 18.93 12.14 -5.97
N ALA A 21 19.81 12.52 -5.04
CA ALA A 21 21.23 12.26 -5.14
C ALA A 21 21.53 10.75 -5.20
N SER A 22 20.94 9.96 -4.30
CA SER A 22 21.06 8.50 -4.30
C SER A 22 20.59 7.86 -5.61
N ILE A 23 19.50 8.36 -6.21
CA ILE A 23 19.06 7.95 -7.55
C ILE A 23 20.13 8.30 -8.59
N SER A 24 20.64 9.54 -8.57
CA SER A 24 21.58 10.03 -9.58
C SER A 24 22.95 9.35 -9.55
N THR A 25 23.41 8.93 -8.37
CA THR A 25 24.69 8.24 -8.21
C THR A 25 24.59 6.74 -8.43
N GLY A 26 23.42 6.22 -8.83
CA GLY A 26 23.20 4.79 -8.99
C GLY A 26 23.36 4.03 -7.67
N ALA A 27 22.99 4.64 -6.54
CA ALA A 27 23.03 3.97 -5.25
C ALA A 27 22.18 2.70 -5.26
N SER A 28 22.43 1.79 -4.31
CA SER A 28 21.65 0.56 -4.26
C SER A 28 20.16 0.88 -4.14
N PRO A 29 19.27 0.06 -4.74
CA PRO A 29 17.82 0.24 -4.67
C PRO A 29 17.30 0.37 -3.23
N GLU A 30 17.90 -0.37 -2.30
CA GLU A 30 17.61 -0.32 -0.87
C GLU A 30 17.98 1.04 -0.25
N THR A 31 19.10 1.62 -0.67
CA THR A 31 19.55 2.95 -0.24
C THR A 31 18.61 4.04 -0.76
N VAL A 32 18.35 4.03 -2.08
CA VAL A 32 17.39 4.94 -2.73
C VAL A 32 16.04 4.87 -2.04
N LEU A 33 15.57 3.66 -1.77
CA LEU A 33 14.29 3.45 -1.13
C LEU A 33 14.25 3.99 0.31
N THR A 34 15.28 3.71 1.10
CA THR A 34 15.37 4.19 2.48
C THR A 34 15.35 5.72 2.52
N ASP A 35 16.04 6.36 1.59
CA ASP A 35 16.07 7.82 1.49
C ASP A 35 14.73 8.40 1.02
N VAL A 36 14.04 7.73 0.08
CA VAL A 36 12.66 8.10 -0.33
C VAL A 36 11.68 7.99 0.83
N ILE A 37 11.72 6.87 1.58
CA ILE A 37 10.83 6.67 2.73
C ILE A 37 11.10 7.72 3.82
N ARG A 38 12.37 8.03 4.09
CA ARG A 38 12.73 9.11 5.02
C ARG A 38 12.26 10.47 4.52
N ALA A 39 12.47 10.76 3.24
CA ALA A 39 12.09 12.04 2.64
C ALA A 39 10.59 12.26 2.62
N ALA A 40 9.84 11.19 2.41
CA ALA A 40 8.41 11.23 2.30
C ALA A 40 7.69 10.88 3.60
N ALA A 41 8.40 10.72 4.73
CA ALA A 41 7.83 10.20 5.95
C ALA A 41 6.61 11.00 6.47
N GLY A 42 6.69 12.33 6.41
CA GLY A 42 5.56 13.21 6.79
C GLY A 42 4.43 13.17 5.76
N ASP A 43 4.77 13.33 4.49
CA ASP A 43 3.80 13.41 3.38
C ASP A 43 3.04 12.09 3.20
N TRP A 44 3.75 10.96 3.22
CA TRP A 44 3.15 9.63 3.12
C TRP A 44 2.33 9.30 4.34
N LEU A 45 2.78 9.64 5.54
CA LEU A 45 1.97 9.42 6.74
C LEU A 45 0.65 10.18 6.60
N SER A 46 0.69 11.48 6.33
CA SER A 46 -0.52 12.28 6.13
C SER A 46 -1.42 11.76 5.01
N MET A 47 -0.83 11.27 3.91
CA MET A 47 -1.56 10.73 2.77
C MET A 47 -2.26 9.41 3.12
N LEU A 48 -1.51 8.48 3.72
CA LEU A 48 -1.95 7.13 4.05
C LEU A 48 -2.92 7.10 5.21
N THR A 49 -2.90 8.13 6.08
CA THR A 49 -3.84 8.29 7.20
C THR A 49 -4.96 9.28 6.89
N SER A 50 -5.12 9.69 5.62
CA SER A 50 -6.26 10.51 5.23
C SER A 50 -7.58 9.75 5.41
N ASP A 51 -8.67 10.48 5.65
CA ASP A 51 -9.99 9.90 5.88
C ASP A 51 -10.43 8.99 4.72
N GLY A 52 -10.22 9.46 3.48
CA GLY A 52 -10.52 8.68 2.29
C GLY A 52 -9.76 7.36 2.18
N VAL A 53 -8.48 7.30 2.58
CA VAL A 53 -7.70 6.06 2.58
C VAL A 53 -8.16 5.15 3.72
N THR A 54 -8.47 5.73 4.88
CA THR A 54 -8.92 4.97 6.05
C THR A 54 -10.25 4.25 5.79
N VAL A 55 -11.14 4.82 4.97
CA VAL A 55 -12.36 4.15 4.50
C VAL A 55 -12.06 2.79 3.85
N TYR A 56 -11.02 2.69 3.01
CA TYR A 56 -10.66 1.41 2.38
C TYR A 56 -10.19 0.38 3.41
N ALA A 57 -9.49 0.81 4.46
CA ALA A 57 -9.07 -0.09 5.54
C ALA A 57 -10.26 -0.59 6.37
N GLN A 58 -11.21 0.29 6.68
CA GLN A 58 -12.43 -0.06 7.42
C GLN A 58 -13.36 -0.96 6.61
N TYR A 59 -13.48 -0.68 5.31
CA TYR A 59 -14.39 -1.39 4.41
C TYR A 59 -13.85 -2.73 3.91
N ALA A 60 -12.55 -3.00 4.03
CA ALA A 60 -11.93 -4.18 3.43
C ALA A 60 -12.54 -5.51 3.92
N ALA A 61 -12.88 -5.62 5.21
CA ALA A 61 -13.50 -6.84 5.75
C ALA A 61 -14.91 -7.08 5.18
N ASP A 62 -15.74 -6.03 5.13
CA ASP A 62 -17.08 -6.09 4.55
C ASP A 62 -17.04 -6.34 3.04
N ALA A 63 -16.06 -5.75 2.34
CA ALA A 63 -15.83 -5.99 0.92
C ALA A 63 -15.45 -7.45 0.65
N TRP A 64 -14.63 -8.05 1.51
CA TRP A 64 -14.31 -9.48 1.38
C TRP A 64 -15.54 -10.36 1.60
N ALA A 65 -16.35 -10.08 2.63
CA ALA A 65 -17.57 -10.85 2.87
C ALA A 65 -18.50 -10.83 1.66
N GLN A 66 -18.76 -9.65 1.09
CA GLN A 66 -19.59 -9.48 -0.11
C GLN A 66 -19.06 -10.24 -1.33
N VAL A 67 -17.73 -10.22 -1.52
CA VAL A 67 -17.08 -10.98 -2.59
C VAL A 67 -17.20 -12.48 -2.32
N ALA A 68 -16.87 -12.94 -1.12
CA ALA A 68 -16.85 -14.36 -0.76
C ALA A 68 -18.23 -15.04 -0.80
N GLU A 69 -19.31 -14.27 -0.59
CA GLU A 69 -20.70 -14.73 -0.72
C GLU A 69 -21.09 -15.13 -2.15
N LYS A 70 -20.33 -14.71 -3.17
CA LYS A 70 -20.66 -15.07 -4.55
C LYS A 70 -20.37 -16.54 -4.85
N PRO A 71 -21.28 -17.22 -5.57
CA PRO A 71 -21.24 -18.66 -5.73
C PRO A 71 -20.14 -19.15 -6.68
N THR A 72 -19.83 -18.38 -7.71
CA THR A 72 -18.83 -18.75 -8.73
C THR A 72 -17.61 -17.84 -8.68
N GLU A 73 -16.46 -18.31 -9.15
CA GLU A 73 -15.25 -17.49 -9.24
C GLU A 73 -15.44 -16.26 -10.16
N ASP A 74 -16.17 -16.43 -11.27
CA ASP A 74 -16.47 -15.34 -12.20
C ASP A 74 -17.32 -14.26 -11.53
N ASP A 75 -18.35 -14.66 -10.76
CA ASP A 75 -19.17 -13.73 -9.98
C ASP A 75 -18.35 -13.01 -8.90
N ARG A 76 -17.42 -13.72 -8.23
CA ARG A 76 -16.50 -13.12 -7.25
C ARG A 76 -15.62 -12.04 -7.89
N ARG A 77 -15.03 -12.35 -9.04
CA ARG A 77 -14.20 -11.40 -9.79
C ARG A 77 -15.00 -10.20 -10.28
N ALA A 78 -16.24 -10.42 -10.72
CA ALA A 78 -17.15 -9.33 -11.11
C ALA A 78 -17.52 -8.44 -9.90
N GLU A 79 -17.78 -9.04 -8.74
CA GLU A 79 -18.16 -8.32 -7.52
C GLU A 79 -17.04 -7.41 -7.00
N VAL A 80 -15.76 -7.74 -7.24
CA VAL A 80 -14.64 -6.85 -6.91
C VAL A 80 -14.85 -5.44 -7.48
N SER A 81 -15.39 -5.33 -8.70
CA SER A 81 -15.63 -4.01 -9.32
C SER A 81 -16.75 -3.23 -8.62
N SER A 82 -17.77 -3.93 -8.11
CA SER A 82 -18.88 -3.36 -7.35
C SER A 82 -18.39 -2.81 -6.00
N VAL A 83 -17.70 -3.64 -5.21
CA VAL A 83 -17.18 -3.22 -3.89
C VAL A 83 -16.17 -2.08 -4.01
N LEU A 84 -15.36 -2.02 -5.07
CA LEU A 84 -14.43 -0.91 -5.30
C LEU A 84 -15.17 0.41 -5.59
N ARG A 85 -16.27 0.36 -6.34
CA ARG A 85 -17.10 1.55 -6.64
C ARG A 85 -17.75 2.08 -5.37
N ASP A 86 -18.23 1.18 -4.51
CA ASP A 86 -18.83 1.54 -3.23
C ASP A 86 -17.79 2.14 -2.28
N ALA A 87 -16.63 1.49 -2.16
CA ALA A 87 -15.50 1.98 -1.37
C ALA A 87 -15.08 3.39 -1.82
N ARG A 88 -15.01 3.62 -3.14
CA ARG A 88 -14.67 4.91 -3.73
C ARG A 88 -15.71 5.97 -3.37
N THR A 89 -16.99 5.65 -3.50
CA THR A 89 -18.09 6.57 -3.15
C THR A 89 -17.97 7.01 -1.68
N ARG A 90 -17.79 6.04 -0.77
CA ARG A 90 -17.58 6.31 0.66
C ARG A 90 -16.33 7.16 0.92
N ALA A 91 -15.22 6.84 0.25
CA ALA A 91 -13.96 7.56 0.41
C ALA A 91 -14.07 9.03 -0.04
N LEU A 92 -14.76 9.29 -1.16
CA LEU A 92 -15.03 10.64 -1.64
C LEU A 92 -15.95 11.42 -0.69
N SER A 93 -17.00 10.77 -0.18
CA SER A 93 -17.92 11.37 0.80
C SER A 93 -17.23 11.71 2.14
N ALA A 94 -16.20 10.95 2.52
CA ALA A 94 -15.37 11.23 3.69
C ALA A 94 -14.34 12.35 3.48
N GLY A 95 -14.38 13.06 2.34
CA GLY A 95 -13.43 14.12 2.02
C GLY A 95 -12.11 13.63 1.41
N GLY A 96 -12.03 12.35 1.05
CA GLY A 96 -10.90 11.80 0.30
C GLY A 96 -10.84 12.33 -1.13
N ALA A 97 -9.64 12.68 -1.59
CA ALA A 97 -9.42 13.06 -2.98
C ALA A 97 -7.99 12.75 -3.45
N GLY A 98 -7.81 12.72 -4.76
CA GLY A 98 -6.48 12.69 -5.40
C GLY A 98 -5.80 11.32 -5.41
N VAL A 99 -4.47 11.35 -5.56
CA VAL A 99 -3.63 10.16 -5.79
C VAL A 99 -3.77 9.12 -4.67
N ALA A 100 -3.90 9.56 -3.41
CA ALA A 100 -4.02 8.70 -2.24
C ALA A 100 -5.18 7.70 -2.36
N VAL A 101 -6.36 8.20 -2.71
CA VAL A 101 -7.58 7.39 -2.91
C VAL A 101 -7.40 6.42 -4.07
N GLY A 102 -6.80 6.87 -5.18
CA GLY A 102 -6.51 6.00 -6.32
C GLY A 102 -5.51 4.87 -6.00
N LEU A 103 -4.53 5.13 -5.15
CA LEU A 103 -3.58 4.11 -4.67
C LEU A 103 -4.26 3.13 -3.71
N ALA A 104 -5.11 3.61 -2.80
CA ALA A 104 -5.89 2.78 -1.88
C ALA A 104 -6.90 1.88 -2.61
N GLU A 105 -7.61 2.41 -3.60
CA GLU A 105 -8.52 1.63 -4.45
C GLU A 105 -7.78 0.51 -5.17
N ARG A 106 -6.64 0.83 -5.80
CA ARG A 106 -5.81 -0.16 -6.48
C ARG A 106 -5.25 -1.20 -5.52
N ALA A 107 -4.88 -0.80 -4.32
CA ALA A 107 -4.37 -1.70 -3.30
C ALA A 107 -5.46 -2.66 -2.81
N LEU A 108 -6.68 -2.18 -2.57
CA LEU A 108 -7.82 -3.02 -2.24
C LEU A 108 -8.12 -4.01 -3.37
N ALA A 109 -8.17 -3.54 -4.62
CA ALA A 109 -8.43 -4.38 -5.78
C ALA A 109 -7.43 -5.55 -5.89
N ARG A 110 -6.13 -5.25 -5.80
CA ARG A 110 -5.08 -6.28 -5.87
C ARG A 110 -5.08 -7.21 -4.67
N THR A 111 -5.43 -6.70 -3.49
CA THR A 111 -5.55 -7.54 -2.29
C THR A 111 -6.70 -8.53 -2.44
N LEU A 112 -7.88 -8.07 -2.87
CA LEU A 112 -9.05 -8.94 -3.06
C LEU A 112 -8.80 -9.97 -4.18
N LEU A 113 -8.30 -9.53 -5.34
CA LEU A 113 -8.00 -10.43 -6.46
C LEU A 113 -6.91 -11.44 -6.14
N GLY A 114 -5.85 -11.02 -5.42
CA GLY A 114 -4.81 -11.93 -4.96
C GLY A 114 -5.36 -13.01 -4.02
N ARG A 115 -6.33 -12.65 -3.17
CA ARG A 115 -6.98 -13.63 -2.28
C ARG A 115 -7.91 -14.59 -3.00
N LEU A 116 -8.63 -14.13 -4.02
CA LEU A 116 -9.40 -15.03 -4.87
C LEU A 116 -8.50 -16.05 -5.58
N GLN A 117 -7.30 -15.64 -6.00
CA GLN A 117 -6.31 -16.55 -6.57
C GLN A 117 -5.80 -17.56 -5.52
N ASP A 118 -5.47 -17.10 -4.30
CA ASP A 118 -5.04 -17.99 -3.22
C ASP A 118 -6.11 -19.04 -2.88
N ASP A 119 -7.39 -18.64 -2.85
CA ASP A 119 -8.53 -19.53 -2.60
C ASP A 119 -8.74 -20.53 -3.73
N ALA A 120 -8.59 -20.12 -5.00
CA ALA A 120 -8.64 -21.01 -6.15
C ALA A 120 -7.53 -22.07 -6.10
N ASP A 121 -6.31 -21.64 -5.75
CA ASP A 121 -5.17 -22.55 -5.59
C ASP A 121 -5.37 -23.51 -4.40
N ALA A 122 -6.01 -23.05 -3.31
CA ALA A 122 -6.34 -23.87 -2.15
C ALA A 122 -7.45 -24.88 -2.47
N ALA A 123 -8.48 -24.48 -3.22
CA ALA A 123 -9.54 -25.36 -3.70
C ALA A 123 -8.98 -26.47 -4.63
N GLY A 124 -8.01 -26.14 -5.49
CA GLY A 124 -7.27 -27.12 -6.29
C GLY A 124 -6.49 -28.13 -5.45
N ARG A 125 -6.19 -27.82 -4.18
CA ARG A 125 -5.58 -28.72 -3.19
C ARG A 125 -6.59 -29.40 -2.26
N GLY A 126 -7.89 -29.29 -2.53
CA GLY A 126 -8.95 -29.89 -1.72
C GLY A 126 -9.26 -29.17 -0.41
N GLN A 127 -8.80 -27.92 -0.24
CA GLN A 127 -9.16 -27.09 0.92
C GLN A 127 -10.47 -26.34 0.67
N GLN A 128 -11.28 -26.17 1.71
CA GLN A 128 -12.53 -25.41 1.59
C GLN A 128 -12.24 -23.91 1.43
N PRO A 129 -13.00 -23.21 0.55
CA PRO A 129 -12.88 -21.77 0.39
C PRO A 129 -13.24 -21.03 1.68
N HIS A 130 -12.51 -19.96 2.00
CA HIS A 130 -12.69 -19.20 3.22
C HIS A 130 -13.80 -18.14 3.08
N THR A 131 -14.91 -18.29 3.81
CA THR A 131 -15.99 -17.30 3.84
C THR A 131 -15.73 -16.14 4.80
N LEU A 132 -14.91 -16.35 5.83
CA LEU A 132 -14.51 -15.32 6.78
C LEU A 132 -13.36 -14.47 6.23
N PRO A 133 -13.27 -13.18 6.59
CA PRO A 133 -12.13 -12.34 6.23
C PRO A 133 -10.82 -13.00 6.71
N PRO A 134 -9.86 -13.25 5.81
CA PRO A 134 -8.62 -13.86 6.21
C PRO A 134 -7.89 -12.89 7.15
N PRO A 135 -7.26 -13.39 8.22
CA PRO A 135 -6.77 -12.52 9.29
C PRO A 135 -5.56 -11.67 8.83
N ASN A 136 -5.03 -11.94 7.63
CA ASN A 136 -3.98 -11.17 6.95
C ASN A 136 -4.51 -10.20 5.88
N LEU A 137 -5.84 -10.01 5.77
CA LEU A 137 -6.44 -9.09 4.79
C LEU A 137 -5.98 -7.65 4.99
N ILE A 138 -6.19 -7.09 6.19
CA ILE A 138 -5.78 -5.71 6.53
C ILE A 138 -4.25 -5.54 6.47
N PRO A 139 -3.43 -6.45 7.04
CA PRO A 139 -1.99 -6.39 6.83
C PRO A 139 -1.56 -6.47 5.36
N GLY A 140 -2.24 -7.30 4.56
CA GLY A 140 -2.00 -7.42 3.11
C GLY A 140 -2.33 -6.13 2.37
N LEU A 141 -3.46 -5.50 2.71
CA LEU A 141 -3.87 -4.22 2.16
C LEU A 141 -2.85 -3.11 2.49
N LEU A 142 -2.38 -3.02 3.73
CA LEU A 142 -1.35 -2.04 4.10
C LEU A 142 -0.05 -2.29 3.33
N GLY A 143 0.37 -3.55 3.22
CA GLY A 143 1.53 -3.94 2.45
C GLY A 143 1.43 -3.53 0.98
N GLU A 144 0.30 -3.83 0.36
CA GLU A 144 0.05 -3.48 -1.03
C GLU A 144 -0.05 -1.95 -1.23
N LEU A 145 -0.67 -1.23 -0.31
CA LEU A 145 -0.77 0.23 -0.35
C LEU A 145 0.60 0.90 -0.24
N MET A 146 1.44 0.43 0.69
CA MET A 146 2.82 0.89 0.82
C MET A 146 3.64 0.59 -0.44
N ARG A 147 3.45 -0.58 -1.05
CA ARG A 147 4.07 -0.95 -2.33
C ARG A 147 3.66 -0.03 -3.46
N GLN A 148 2.35 0.22 -3.63
CA GLN A 148 1.80 1.12 -4.66
C GLN A 148 2.28 2.56 -4.46
N THR A 149 2.35 3.02 -3.21
CA THR A 149 2.88 4.33 -2.85
C THR A 149 4.34 4.43 -3.28
N ALA A 150 5.19 3.47 -2.87
CA ALA A 150 6.59 3.46 -3.29
C ALA A 150 6.77 3.45 -4.80
N MET A 151 5.99 2.61 -5.53
CA MET A 151 6.00 2.60 -6.99
C MET A 151 5.65 3.97 -7.58
N HIS A 152 4.59 4.61 -7.08
CA HIS A 152 4.15 5.91 -7.58
C HIS A 152 5.24 6.98 -7.46
N PHE A 153 5.85 7.09 -6.28
CA PHE A 153 6.89 8.09 -6.03
C PHE A 153 8.17 7.79 -6.81
N TYR A 154 8.54 6.52 -6.90
CA TYR A 154 9.67 6.09 -7.71
C TYR A 154 9.50 6.48 -9.18
N THR A 155 8.37 6.11 -9.80
CA THR A 155 8.07 6.45 -11.20
C THR A 155 8.04 7.95 -11.42
N ARG A 156 7.43 8.71 -10.50
CA ARG A 156 7.36 10.18 -10.59
C ARG A 156 8.74 10.82 -10.55
N ASP A 157 9.54 10.50 -9.54
CA ASP A 157 10.82 11.19 -9.30
C ASP A 157 11.93 10.65 -10.21
N ALA A 158 11.89 9.38 -10.60
CA ALA A 158 12.78 8.85 -11.65
C ALA A 158 12.47 9.48 -13.02
N ALA A 159 11.19 9.65 -13.39
CA ALA A 159 10.81 10.29 -14.65
C ALA A 159 11.14 11.79 -14.67
N ALA A 160 11.01 12.48 -13.54
CA ALA A 160 11.33 13.91 -13.42
C ALA A 160 12.83 14.21 -13.47
N TYR A 161 13.69 13.22 -13.17
CA TYR A 161 15.13 13.42 -13.05
C TYR A 161 15.95 12.85 -14.19
N THR A 162 15.47 11.78 -14.85
CA THR A 162 16.29 11.09 -15.84
C THR A 162 16.17 11.67 -17.24
N GLY A 163 14.99 12.15 -17.68
CA GLY A 163 14.75 12.46 -19.10
C GLY A 163 14.81 11.22 -20.02
N THR A 164 15.71 10.28 -19.72
CA THR A 164 15.93 8.95 -20.27
C THR A 164 16.62 8.04 -19.22
N ALA A 165 15.91 7.00 -18.78
CA ALA A 165 16.43 5.64 -18.55
C ALA A 165 17.60 5.34 -17.56
N ALA A 166 17.79 6.08 -16.45
CA ALA A 166 18.40 5.47 -15.25
C ALA A 166 17.30 4.93 -14.32
N ILE A 167 16.36 4.20 -14.89
CA ILE A 167 15.42 3.40 -14.10
C ILE A 167 16.23 2.15 -13.73
N PRO A 168 16.39 1.80 -12.43
CA PRO A 168 16.86 0.49 -12.02
C PRO A 168 16.13 -0.54 -12.85
N ASP A 169 16.80 -1.62 -13.20
CA ASP A 169 16.15 -2.64 -14.01
C ASP A 169 14.77 -3.00 -13.38
N VAL A 170 13.80 -3.31 -14.23
CA VAL A 170 12.41 -3.53 -13.81
C VAL A 170 12.30 -4.59 -12.71
N GLN A 171 13.17 -5.61 -12.72
CA GLN A 171 13.25 -6.65 -11.71
C GLN A 171 13.71 -6.08 -10.36
N THR A 172 14.73 -5.24 -10.36
CA THR A 172 15.21 -4.53 -9.18
C THR A 172 14.15 -3.60 -8.58
N PHE A 173 13.46 -2.84 -9.42
CA PHE A 173 12.34 -1.98 -9.03
C PHE A 173 11.20 -2.79 -8.39
N ASN A 174 10.79 -3.88 -9.03
CA ASN A 174 9.73 -4.75 -8.53
C ASN A 174 10.13 -5.45 -7.22
N THR A 175 11.38 -5.92 -7.12
CA THR A 175 11.89 -6.58 -5.91
C THR A 175 11.91 -5.62 -4.73
N THR A 176 12.41 -4.41 -4.94
CA THR A 176 12.54 -3.39 -3.89
C THR A 176 11.17 -2.94 -3.39
N THR A 177 10.25 -2.63 -4.30
CA THR A 177 8.89 -2.20 -3.91
C THR A 177 8.13 -3.33 -3.21
N ARG A 178 8.29 -4.59 -3.66
CA ARG A 178 7.74 -5.77 -2.99
C ARG A 178 8.23 -5.91 -1.55
N ARG A 179 9.54 -5.75 -1.30
CA ARG A 179 10.11 -5.84 0.06
C ARG A 179 9.52 -4.81 1.03
N ILE A 180 9.19 -3.60 0.56
CA ILE A 180 8.47 -2.60 1.38
C ILE A 180 7.10 -3.13 1.78
N GLY A 181 6.36 -3.65 0.79
CA GLY A 181 5.03 -4.17 1.04
C GLY A 181 5.05 -5.33 2.03
N GLU A 182 6.05 -6.21 1.91
CA GLU A 182 6.26 -7.32 2.85
C GLU A 182 6.63 -6.82 4.26
N ALA A 183 7.57 -5.87 4.38
CA ALA A 183 7.93 -5.26 5.66
C ALA A 183 6.73 -4.57 6.33
N ALA A 184 5.94 -3.84 5.56
CA ALA A 184 4.72 -3.19 6.02
C ALA A 184 3.66 -4.20 6.47
N ALA A 185 3.43 -5.26 5.70
CA ALA A 185 2.50 -6.33 6.07
C ALA A 185 2.96 -7.09 7.32
N ASN A 186 4.27 -7.30 7.48
CA ASN A 186 4.84 -7.94 8.68
C ASN A 186 4.68 -7.05 9.91
N ALA A 187 4.95 -5.74 9.79
CA ALA A 187 4.75 -4.77 10.86
C ALA A 187 3.27 -4.69 11.29
N ALA A 188 2.35 -4.67 10.33
CA ALA A 188 0.91 -4.71 10.62
C ALA A 188 0.46 -6.03 11.28
N ARG A 189 1.05 -7.17 10.90
CA ARG A 189 0.79 -8.46 11.56
C ARG A 189 1.26 -8.44 13.01
N ALA A 190 2.44 -7.90 13.28
CA ALA A 190 2.96 -7.73 14.64
C ALA A 190 2.10 -6.76 15.47
N GLY A 191 1.50 -5.75 14.83
CA GLY A 191 0.58 -4.79 15.43
C GLY A 191 -0.90 -5.20 15.44
N ARG A 192 -1.25 -6.46 15.10
CA ARG A 192 -2.65 -6.95 14.96
C ARG A 192 -3.61 -6.51 16.06
N PRO A 193 -3.27 -6.56 17.37
CA PRO A 193 -4.18 -6.16 18.44
C PRO A 193 -4.56 -4.67 18.40
N ALA A 194 -3.76 -3.82 17.76
CA ALA A 194 -4.05 -2.39 17.62
C ALA A 194 -4.98 -2.08 16.43
N LEU A 195 -5.02 -2.95 15.41
CA LEU A 195 -5.86 -2.80 14.21
C LEU A 195 -7.29 -3.32 14.43
N SER A 196 -7.44 -4.43 15.15
CA SER A 196 -8.73 -4.98 15.56
C SER A 196 -9.23 -4.30 16.85
N GLY A 197 -9.86 -3.13 16.72
CA GLY A 197 -10.58 -2.49 17.84
C GLY A 197 -10.36 -1.00 18.05
N ARG A 198 -9.47 -0.35 17.28
CA ARG A 198 -9.19 1.10 17.44
C ARG A 198 -9.51 1.97 16.22
N GLY A 199 -10.18 1.43 15.20
CA GLY A 199 -10.58 2.22 14.02
C GLY A 199 -9.41 2.96 13.35
N THR A 200 -9.58 4.27 13.13
CA THR A 200 -8.61 5.19 12.50
C THR A 200 -7.26 5.25 13.22
N ASP A 201 -7.26 5.15 14.55
CA ASP A 201 -6.03 5.25 15.36
C ASP A 201 -5.15 4.01 15.22
N GLY A 202 -5.79 2.84 15.12
CA GLY A 202 -5.13 1.57 14.82
C GLY A 202 -4.45 1.58 13.45
N TRP A 203 -5.14 2.13 12.45
CA TRP A 203 -4.60 2.30 11.10
C TRP A 203 -3.38 3.23 11.07
N THR A 204 -3.49 4.40 11.71
CA THR A 204 -2.40 5.38 11.80
C THR A 204 -1.16 4.80 12.48
N ALA A 205 -1.35 4.04 13.56
CA ALA A 205 -0.25 3.35 14.25
C ALA A 205 0.41 2.29 13.34
N ALA A 206 -0.37 1.52 12.59
CA ALA A 206 0.14 0.51 11.67
C ALA A 206 0.92 1.14 10.50
N VAL A 207 0.43 2.23 9.91
CA VAL A 207 1.15 2.99 8.88
C VAL A 207 2.50 3.48 9.43
N ARG A 208 2.51 4.07 10.63
CA ARG A 208 3.76 4.55 11.25
C ARG A 208 4.76 3.42 11.49
N ALA A 209 4.30 2.28 12.01
CA ALA A 209 5.15 1.10 12.22
C ALA A 209 5.70 0.54 10.90
N ALA A 210 4.87 0.46 9.85
CA ALA A 210 5.27 0.03 8.52
C ALA A 210 6.35 0.93 7.92
N MET A 211 6.20 2.25 8.03
CA MET A 211 7.19 3.22 7.55
C MET A 211 8.51 3.13 8.32
N GLN A 212 8.46 2.94 9.64
CA GLN A 212 9.65 2.73 10.47
C GLN A 212 10.38 1.43 10.12
N SER A 213 9.64 0.35 9.88
CA SER A 213 10.20 -0.94 9.45
C SER A 213 10.84 -0.83 8.07
N ALA A 214 10.18 -0.18 7.12
CA ALA A 214 10.69 -0.05 5.76
C ALA A 214 11.89 0.91 5.65
N ALA A 215 12.04 1.86 6.60
CA ALA A 215 13.23 2.68 6.74
C ALA A 215 14.44 1.96 7.38
N ARG A 216 14.26 0.71 7.84
CA ARG A 216 15.32 -0.12 8.44
C ARG A 216 15.46 -1.45 7.69
N PRO A 217 16.05 -1.46 6.48
CA PRO A 217 16.15 -2.68 5.68
C PRO A 217 16.95 -3.83 6.33
N ASN A 218 17.75 -3.57 7.37
CA ASN A 218 18.70 -4.53 7.95
C ASN A 218 18.39 -4.98 9.40
N ALA A 219 17.14 -4.92 9.87
CA ALA A 219 16.77 -5.64 11.08
C ALA A 219 16.35 -7.06 10.71
N ASN A 220 17.33 -7.95 10.53
CA ASN A 220 17.12 -9.39 10.45
C ASN A 220 16.21 -9.82 11.64
N PRO A 221 15.04 -10.44 11.44
CA PRO A 221 14.26 -11.03 12.53
C PRO A 221 14.66 -12.50 12.78
N GLY A 222 15.87 -12.90 12.39
CA GLY A 222 16.34 -14.27 12.58
C GLY A 222 17.74 -14.50 12.04
N MET A 223 18.73 -14.24 12.89
CA MET A 223 19.87 -15.13 13.12
C MET A 223 20.13 -15.17 14.62
#